data_AF-A0A813KZ44-F1
#
_entry.id   AF-A0A813KZ44-F1
#
_cell.length_a   1.000
_cell.length_b   1.000
_cell.length_c   1.000
_cell.angle_alpha   90.00
_cell.angle_beta   90.00
_cell.angle_gamma   90.00
#
_symmetry.space_group_name_H-M   'P 1'
#
loop_
_entity.id
_entity.type
_entity.pdbx_description
1 polymer ?
#
loop_
_entity_poly.entity_id
_entity_poly.type
_entity_poly.pdbx_seq_one_letter_code
_entity_poly.pdbx_strand_id
1 'polypeptide(L)'
;DDEFLKRRRLAGGVPTSKAALKGHDRYVLVSDLKRLEALRPGAAAVAVVSATQVFLRHDVAQLRTKLQWARFGRRLREGELPVKELSGHVPSSSSSTALAVASADGPPKSKKSSSRQFFGEWQTDGADK
;
A
#
# COMPACT_ATOMS: atom_id res chain seq x y z
N ASP A 1 -22.76 17.18 24.54
CA ASP A 1 -22.81 15.92 23.76
C ASP A 1 -21.66 15.76 22.76
N ASP A 2 -20.51 15.28 23.21
CA ASP A 2 -19.41 14.91 22.32
C ASP A 2 -19.75 13.75 21.37
N GLU A 3 -20.61 12.84 21.82
CA GLU A 3 -21.06 11.71 21.01
C GLU A 3 -21.98 12.14 19.86
N PHE A 4 -22.88 13.10 20.11
CA PHE A 4 -23.77 13.65 19.07
C PHE A 4 -23.00 14.48 18.04
N LEU A 5 -21.99 15.26 18.45
CA LEU A 5 -21.09 15.95 17.52
C LEU A 5 -20.24 14.96 16.71
N LYS A 6 -19.75 13.87 17.33
CA LYS A 6 -19.05 12.79 16.60
C LYS A 6 -19.98 12.15 15.58
N ARG A 7 -21.20 11.78 15.97
CA ARG A 7 -22.23 11.19 15.08
C ARG A 7 -22.66 12.16 13.98
N ARG A 8 -22.76 13.47 14.24
CA ARG A 8 -23.09 14.49 13.23
C ARG A 8 -21.91 14.80 12.31
N ARG A 9 -20.66 14.70 12.79
CA ARG A 9 -19.45 14.71 11.95
C ARG A 9 -19.28 13.41 11.16
N LEU A 10 -19.79 12.28 11.66
CA LEU A 10 -19.93 10.99 10.95
C LEU A 10 -21.06 11.05 9.91
N ALA A 11 -22.16 11.73 10.24
CA ALA A 11 -23.36 11.92 9.41
C ALA A 11 -23.31 13.18 8.55
N GLY A 12 -22.17 13.88 8.51
CA GLY A 12 -21.88 14.84 7.44
C GLY A 12 -21.86 14.03 6.15
N GLY A 13 -22.92 14.15 5.35
CA GLY A 13 -23.14 13.36 4.16
C GLY A 13 -21.87 13.26 3.32
N VAL A 14 -21.63 12.09 2.72
CA VAL A 14 -20.45 11.87 1.88
C VAL A 14 -20.36 13.01 0.87
N PRO A 15 -19.22 13.74 0.80
CA PRO A 15 -19.07 14.83 -0.16
C PRO A 15 -19.36 14.32 -1.58
N THR A 16 -20.28 14.97 -2.28
CA THR A 16 -20.78 14.53 -3.59
C THR A 16 -19.88 14.98 -4.75
N SER A 17 -18.76 15.65 -4.47
CA SER A 17 -17.80 16.12 -5.46
C SER A 17 -16.43 15.48 -5.25
N LYS A 18 -15.79 15.03 -6.35
CA LYS A 18 -14.44 14.45 -6.32
C LYS A 18 -13.41 15.41 -5.72
N ALA A 19 -13.54 16.71 -6.00
CA ALA A 19 -12.61 17.72 -5.47
C ALA A 19 -12.69 17.84 -3.94
N ALA A 20 -13.89 17.68 -3.36
CA ALA A 20 -14.09 17.70 -1.91
C ALA A 20 -13.64 16.40 -1.22
N LEU A 21 -13.61 15.29 -1.96
CA LEU A 21 -13.09 13.99 -1.47
C LEU A 21 -11.56 13.90 -1.53
N LYS A 22 -10.93 14.69 -2.40
CA LYS A 22 -9.48 14.68 -2.57
C LYS A 22 -8.79 15.19 -1.30
N GLY A 23 -8.04 14.30 -0.64
CA GLY A 23 -7.36 14.63 0.63
C GLY A 23 -8.29 14.71 1.84
N HIS A 24 -9.52 14.18 1.74
CA HIS A 24 -10.45 14.17 2.87
C HIS A 24 -9.99 13.21 3.98
N ASP A 25 -10.14 13.61 5.24
CA ASP A 25 -9.64 12.84 6.40
C ASP A 25 -10.34 11.49 6.58
N ARG A 26 -11.63 11.43 6.24
CA ARG A 26 -12.51 10.28 6.49
C ARG A 26 -12.76 9.40 5.26
N TYR A 27 -12.71 9.98 4.07
CA TYR A 27 -13.15 9.34 2.83
C TYR A 27 -12.03 9.36 1.81
N VAL A 28 -12.01 8.36 0.93
CA VAL A 28 -11.00 8.25 -0.11
C VAL A 28 -11.60 7.60 -1.34
N LEU A 29 -11.25 8.13 -2.50
CA LEU A 29 -11.61 7.55 -3.79
C LEU A 29 -10.63 6.42 -4.11
N VAL A 30 -11.10 5.37 -4.80
CA VAL A 30 -10.20 4.30 -5.30
C VAL A 30 -9.05 4.87 -6.14
N SER A 31 -9.33 5.91 -6.92
CA SER A 31 -8.34 6.60 -7.76
C SER A 31 -7.28 7.37 -6.98
N ASP A 32 -7.56 7.74 -5.72
CA ASP A 32 -6.66 8.52 -4.87
C ASP A 32 -5.79 7.65 -3.94
N LEU A 33 -5.93 6.32 -4.01
CA LEU A 33 -5.10 5.39 -3.25
C LEU A 33 -3.64 5.49 -3.72
N LYS A 34 -2.71 5.63 -2.77
CA LYS A 34 -1.29 5.70 -3.13
C LYS A 34 -0.79 4.37 -3.69
N ARG A 35 0.36 4.43 -4.36
CA ARG A 35 1.03 3.25 -4.92
C ARG A 35 1.32 2.15 -3.89
N LEU A 36 1.49 2.48 -2.61
CA LEU A 36 1.73 1.52 -1.52
C LEU A 36 0.54 1.40 -0.56
N GLU A 37 -0.66 1.71 -1.03
CA GLU A 37 -1.89 1.57 -0.26
C GLU A 37 -2.84 0.62 -1.01
N ALA A 38 -3.72 -0.05 -0.26
CA ALA A 38 -4.83 -0.84 -0.78
C ALA A 38 -5.95 -0.95 0.26
N LEU A 39 -7.12 -1.34 -0.22
CA LEU A 39 -8.28 -1.62 0.63
C LEU A 39 -8.09 -2.96 1.35
N ARG A 40 -8.53 -3.03 2.60
CA ARG A 40 -8.62 -4.27 3.37
C ARG A 40 -9.66 -5.22 2.76
N PRO A 41 -9.48 -6.55 2.91
CA PRO A 41 -10.51 -7.50 2.52
C PRO A 41 -11.82 -7.19 3.26
N GLY A 42 -12.93 -7.15 2.53
CA GLY A 42 -14.25 -6.82 3.08
C GLY A 42 -14.55 -5.32 3.19
N ALA A 43 -13.67 -4.43 2.73
CA ALA A 43 -13.99 -3.01 2.65
C ALA A 43 -15.19 -2.77 1.71
N ALA A 44 -16.22 -2.09 2.22
CA ALA A 44 -17.42 -1.75 1.47
C ALA A 44 -17.37 -0.29 0.99
N ALA A 45 -17.85 -0.05 -0.23
CA ALA A 45 -18.01 1.31 -0.74
C ALA A 45 -19.13 2.00 0.04
N VAL A 46 -18.84 3.16 0.62
CA VAL A 46 -19.82 3.96 1.36
C VAL A 46 -20.73 4.71 0.40
N ALA A 47 -20.19 5.15 -0.73
CA ALA A 47 -20.94 5.87 -1.76
C ALA A 47 -20.27 5.73 -3.12
N VAL A 48 -20.96 6.19 -4.15
CA VAL A 48 -20.43 6.34 -5.51
C VAL A 48 -20.57 7.80 -5.90
N VAL A 49 -19.44 8.43 -6.25
CA VAL A 49 -19.39 9.84 -6.66
C VAL A 49 -18.84 9.91 -8.07
N SER A 50 -19.67 10.39 -9.00
CA SER A 50 -19.31 10.55 -10.42
C SER A 50 -18.64 9.29 -11.00
N ALA A 51 -19.33 8.15 -10.85
CA ALA A 51 -18.90 6.81 -11.25
C ALA A 51 -17.63 6.27 -10.57
N THR A 52 -17.15 6.89 -9.49
CA THR A 52 -16.01 6.40 -8.71
C THR A 52 -16.47 6.00 -7.31
N GLN A 53 -16.08 4.80 -6.87
CA GLN A 53 -16.40 4.31 -5.53
C GLN A 53 -15.61 5.07 -4.47
N VAL A 54 -16.31 5.41 -3.38
CA VAL A 54 -15.78 6.09 -2.21
C VAL A 54 -15.73 5.10 -1.05
N PHE A 55 -14.57 4.97 -0.44
CA PHE A 55 -14.33 4.12 0.71
C PHE A 55 -13.97 4.95 1.94
N LEU A 56 -14.06 4.34 3.13
CA LEU A 56 -13.52 4.94 4.34
C LEU A 56 -12.00 4.88 4.31
N ARG A 57 -11.36 5.96 4.73
CA ARG A 57 -9.91 6.00 4.84
C ARG A 57 -9.38 5.04 5.91
N HIS A 58 -10.20 4.70 6.89
CA HIS A 58 -9.90 3.68 7.88
C HIS A 58 -9.77 2.27 7.27
N ASP A 59 -10.45 1.99 6.16
CA ASP A 59 -10.41 0.68 5.48
C ASP A 59 -9.26 0.56 4.48
N VAL A 60 -8.51 1.63 4.29
CA VAL A 60 -7.26 1.61 3.54
C VAL A 60 -6.13 1.25 4.50
N ALA A 61 -5.36 0.24 4.13
CA ALA A 61 -4.14 -0.13 4.83
C ALA A 61 -2.91 0.11 3.96
N GLN A 62 -1.80 0.40 4.64
CA GLN A 62 -0.50 0.52 3.98
C GLN A 62 0.03 -0.87 3.65
N LEU A 63 0.49 -1.02 2.42
CA LEU A 63 1.16 -2.22 1.95
C LEU A 63 2.66 -2.09 2.20
N ARG A 64 3.24 -3.12 2.79
CA ARG A 64 4.67 -3.17 3.14
C ARG A 64 5.29 -4.47 2.67
N THR A 65 6.60 -4.45 2.45
CA THR A 65 7.32 -5.70 2.11
C THR A 65 7.45 -6.60 3.33
N LYS A 66 7.73 -7.89 3.12
CA LYS A 66 8.01 -8.85 4.20
C LYS A 66 9.06 -8.34 5.19
N LEU A 67 10.16 -7.77 4.68
CA LEU A 67 11.23 -7.22 5.50
C LEU A 67 10.77 -6.00 6.30
N GLN A 68 9.92 -5.15 5.72
CA GLN A 68 9.36 -4.01 6.43
C GLN A 68 8.44 -4.47 7.57
N TRP A 69 7.52 -5.41 7.32
CA TRP A 69 6.67 -5.96 8.38
C TRP A 69 7.48 -6.57 9.53
N ALA A 70 8.58 -7.28 9.23
CA ALA A 70 9.47 -7.81 10.26
C ALA A 70 10.06 -6.71 11.16
N ARG A 71 10.37 -5.53 10.62
CA ARG A 71 10.82 -4.36 11.43
C ARG A 71 9.73 -3.80 12.33
N PHE A 72 8.46 -3.99 11.98
CA PHE A 72 7.31 -3.64 12.82
C PHE A 72 6.92 -4.76 13.80
N GLY A 73 7.74 -5.80 13.95
CA GLY A 73 7.42 -6.93 14.81
C GLY A 73 6.23 -7.74 14.30
N ARG A 74 6.06 -7.83 12.98
CA ARG A 74 4.99 -8.59 12.33
C ARG A 74 5.55 -9.59 11.35
N ARG A 75 4.98 -10.79 11.32
CA ARG A 75 5.39 -11.84 10.39
C ARG A 75 4.23 -12.19 9.48
N LEU A 76 4.53 -12.37 8.19
CA LEU A 76 3.59 -12.88 7.21
C LEU A 76 3.12 -14.28 7.57
N ARG A 77 1.80 -14.51 7.45
CA ARG A 77 1.20 -15.83 7.50
C ARG A 77 1.76 -16.71 6.39
N GLU A 78 1.88 -18.00 6.68
CA GLU A 78 2.38 -18.96 5.70
C GLU A 78 1.35 -19.15 4.57
N GLY A 79 1.83 -19.15 3.32
CA GLY A 79 0.98 -19.32 2.13
C GLY A 79 0.28 -18.05 1.61
N GLU A 80 0.46 -16.89 2.25
CA GLU A 80 -0.14 -15.64 1.78
C GLU A 80 0.46 -15.14 0.46
N LEU A 81 -0.40 -14.74 -0.47
CA LEU A 81 -0.02 -14.16 -1.76
C LEU A 81 0.16 -12.64 -1.65
N PRO A 82 1.07 -12.03 -2.43
CA PRO A 82 1.24 -10.58 -2.42
C PRO A 82 -0.02 -9.87 -2.93
N VAL A 83 -0.44 -8.83 -2.20
CA VAL A 83 -1.57 -7.97 -2.61
C VAL A 83 -1.20 -7.11 -3.81
N LYS A 84 0.07 -6.68 -3.86
CA LYS A 84 0.57 -5.90 -4.99
C LYS A 84 2.02 -6.23 -5.27
N GLU A 85 2.33 -6.44 -6.53
CA GLU A 85 3.70 -6.58 -7.01
C GLU A 85 4.06 -5.35 -7.84
N LEU A 86 5.16 -4.68 -7.48
CA LEU A 86 5.66 -3.56 -8.26
C LEU A 86 7.00 -3.98 -8.88
N SER A 87 7.01 -4.12 -10.20
CA SER A 87 8.26 -4.26 -10.94
C SER A 87 9.01 -2.93 -10.89
N GLY A 88 10.05 -2.87 -10.05
CA GLY A 88 10.96 -1.75 -10.04
C GLY A 88 12.04 -1.98 -11.07
N HIS A 89 12.11 -1.14 -12.10
CA HIS A 89 13.38 -0.88 -12.75
C HIS A 89 14.20 -0.08 -11.74
N VAL A 90 14.97 -0.75 -10.89
CA VAL A 90 15.87 -0.08 -9.96
C VAL A 90 17.07 0.37 -10.80
N PRO A 91 17.28 1.66 -11.10
CA PRO A 91 18.65 2.10 -11.38
C PRO A 91 19.41 1.83 -10.08
N SER A 92 20.38 0.94 -10.15
CA SER A 92 21.25 0.60 -9.03
C SER A 92 21.89 1.89 -8.47
N SER A 93 21.29 2.49 -7.45
CA SER A 93 21.94 3.49 -6.60
C SER A 93 22.76 2.79 -5.51
N SER A 94 23.45 1.73 -5.91
CA SER A 94 24.56 1.13 -5.21
C SER A 94 25.70 1.02 -6.22
N SER A 95 26.08 2.16 -6.81
CA SER A 95 27.45 2.36 -7.29
C SER A 95 28.34 2.58 -6.07
N SER A 96 28.56 1.53 -5.29
CA SER A 96 29.78 1.43 -4.52
C SER A 96 30.87 1.18 -5.55
N THR A 97 31.58 2.24 -5.94
CA THR A 97 32.83 2.16 -6.72
C THR A 97 33.88 1.44 -5.87
N ALA A 98 33.80 0.12 -5.83
CA ALA A 98 34.94 -0.73 -5.52
C ALA A 98 35.66 -0.97 -6.84
N LEU A 99 36.86 -0.39 -6.94
CA LEU A 99 37.83 -0.59 -8.01
C LEU A 99 38.07 -2.10 -8.19
N ALA A 100 37.75 -2.63 -9.37
CA ALA A 100 38.25 -3.93 -9.81
C ALA A 100 38.39 -3.91 -11.34
N VAL A 101 39.61 -3.62 -11.76
CA VAL A 101 40.15 -3.96 -13.08
C VAL A 101 40.11 -5.48 -13.25
N ALA A 102 39.44 -5.99 -14.29
CA ALA A 102 39.80 -7.23 -15.00
C ALA A 102 38.72 -7.60 -16.02
N SER A 103 39.18 -7.82 -17.25
CA SER A 103 38.46 -8.39 -18.39
C SER A 103 37.75 -9.70 -18.05
N ALA A 104 36.53 -9.90 -18.54
CA ALA A 104 35.99 -11.21 -18.88
C ALA A 104 34.76 -11.08 -19.78
N ASP A 105 34.90 -11.62 -20.99
CA ASP A 105 33.84 -12.01 -21.90
C ASP A 105 32.86 -12.96 -21.20
N GLY A 106 31.57 -12.60 -21.18
CA GLY A 106 30.52 -13.43 -20.61
C GLY A 106 29.15 -12.94 -21.07
N PRO A 107 28.22 -13.85 -21.44
CA PRO A 107 26.92 -13.45 -21.98
C PRO A 107 26.12 -12.64 -20.95
N PRO A 108 25.32 -11.65 -21.38
CA PRO A 108 24.57 -10.80 -20.46
C PRO A 108 23.57 -11.65 -19.67
N LYS A 109 23.91 -11.94 -18.40
CA LYS A 109 22.99 -12.55 -17.45
C LYS A 109 21.75 -11.66 -17.40
N SER A 110 20.61 -12.22 -17.82
CA SER A 110 19.31 -11.58 -17.85
C SER A 110 19.07 -10.85 -16.53
N LYS A 111 19.02 -9.51 -16.60
CA LYS A 111 18.68 -8.65 -15.46
C LYS A 111 17.24 -8.97 -15.06
N LYS A 112 17.04 -9.96 -14.18
CA LYS A 112 15.74 -10.22 -13.55
C LYS A 112 15.37 -8.93 -12.83
N SER A 113 14.42 -8.18 -13.38
CA SER A 113 13.81 -7.05 -12.70
C SER A 113 13.26 -7.57 -11.37
N SER A 114 13.89 -7.17 -10.28
CA SER A 114 13.48 -7.59 -8.94
C SER A 114 12.14 -6.91 -8.65
N SER A 115 11.04 -7.61 -8.92
CA SER A 115 9.70 -7.18 -8.51
C SER A 115 9.65 -7.20 -6.99
N ARG A 116 9.17 -6.09 -6.41
CA ARG A 116 8.95 -6.00 -4.96
C ARG A 116 7.52 -6.39 -4.67
N GLN A 117 7.38 -7.39 -3.81
CA GLN A 117 6.11 -7.91 -3.32
C GLN A 117 5.69 -7.13 -2.07
N PHE A 118 4.44 -6.67 -2.05
CA PHE A 118 3.85 -5.93 -0.94
C PHE A 118 2.64 -6.65 -0.38
N PHE A 119 2.53 -6.61 0.93
CA PHE A 119 1.55 -7.33 1.72
C PHE A 119 0.82 -6.38 2.66
N GLY A 120 -0.45 -6.67 2.90
CA GLY A 120 -1.28 -5.93 3.83
C GLY A 120 -1.07 -6.36 5.27
N GLU A 121 -1.52 -5.54 6.20
CA GLU A 121 -1.47 -5.83 7.63
C GLU A 121 -2.25 -7.11 7.99
N TRP A 122 -3.39 -7.33 7.31
CA TRP A 122 -4.28 -8.47 7.51
C TRP A 122 -3.65 -9.83 7.11
N GLN A 123 -2.53 -9.81 6.39
CA GLN A 123 -1.76 -10.99 6.00
C GLN A 123 -0.61 -11.29 6.97
N THR A 124 -0.50 -10.48 8.03
CA THR A 124 0.53 -10.61 9.05
C THR A 124 -0.10 -10.89 10.39
N ASP A 125 0.56 -11.73 11.19
CA ASP A 125 0.26 -11.83 12.61
C ASP A 125 1.25 -10.97 13.39
N GLY A 126 0.78 -10.48 14.54
CA GLY A 126 1.66 -9.92 15.56
C GLY A 126 2.69 -10.99 15.89
N ALA A 127 3.98 -10.65 15.79
CA ALA A 127 5.00 -11.52 16.35
C ALA A 127 4.91 -11.37 17.87
N ASP A 128 3.91 -12.02 18.46
CA ASP A 128 3.84 -12.24 19.90
C ASP A 128 5.10 -13.01 20.29
N LYS A 129 5.74 -12.53 21.35
CA LYS A 129 7.10 -12.90 21.74
C LYS A 129 7.08 -13.97 22.81
#